data_AF-A0A965N891-F1
#
_entry.id   AF-A0A965N891-F1
#
_cell.length_a   1.000
_cell.length_b   1.000
_cell.length_c   1.000
_cell.angle_alpha   90.00
_cell.angle_beta   90.00
_cell.angle_gamma   90.00
#
_symmetry.space_group_name_H-M   'P 1'
#
loop_
_entity.id
_entity.type
_entity.pdbx_description
1 polymer ?
#
loop_
_entity_poly.entity_id
_entity_poly.type
_entity_poly.pdbx_seq_one_letter_code
_entity_poly.pdbx_strand_id
1 'polypeptide(L)'
;MSIEEVTIEHLDQVNKVVEKYLAGQEPTQISKELAMPRQKVVAYLNEWRAMAADNAAIRARAKEALVGADAHYNKLIQKAYEVIDDATTTANLTAKTSAIKLVLDIEAKRIDMLQKAGLLENKELAEEMLEIERKQEVLVGILKDIASEYPQVRDEIMRRLSSVSREQEVVTVVHRDV
;
A
#
# COMPACT_ATOMS: atom_id res chain seq x y z
N MET A 1 0.61 11.69 -33.09
CA MET A 1 0.81 11.20 -31.72
C MET A 1 -0.53 11.10 -31.06
N SER A 2 -0.92 9.90 -30.63
CA SER A 2 -2.15 9.69 -29.86
C SER A 2 -1.96 10.22 -28.43
N ILE A 3 -3.06 10.51 -27.73
CA ILE A 3 -3.04 10.96 -26.33
C ILE A 3 -2.38 9.91 -25.42
N GLU A 4 -2.48 8.63 -25.78
CA GLU A 4 -1.87 7.50 -25.08
C GLU A 4 -0.33 7.51 -25.20
N GLU A 5 0.22 7.80 -26.39
CA GLU A 5 1.66 7.89 -26.61
C GLU A 5 2.30 9.02 -25.78
N VAL A 6 1.63 10.18 -25.71
CA VAL A 6 2.09 11.33 -24.92
C VAL A 6 2.10 11.03 -23.42
N THR A 7 1.15 10.21 -22.96
CA THR A 7 1.03 9.83 -21.54
C THR A 7 2.12 8.84 -21.14
N ILE A 8 2.44 7.88 -22.01
CA ILE A 8 3.51 6.89 -21.77
C ILE A 8 4.88 7.57 -21.74
N GLU A 9 5.17 8.44 -22.70
CA GLU A 9 6.45 9.17 -22.74
C GLU A 9 6.64 10.07 -21.52
N HIS A 10 5.57 10.68 -21.01
CA HIS A 10 5.59 11.49 -19.80
C HIS A 10 5.88 10.67 -18.54
N LEU A 11 5.23 9.51 -18.38
CA LEU A 11 5.47 8.59 -17.26
C LEU A 11 6.90 8.03 -17.27
N ASP A 12 7.46 7.74 -18.45
CA ASP A 12 8.87 7.33 -18.57
C ASP A 12 9.86 8.42 -18.16
N GLN A 13 9.53 9.70 -18.42
CA GLN A 13 10.36 10.82 -17.97
C GLN A 13 10.29 11.00 -16.45
N VAL A 14 9.11 10.84 -15.84
CA VAL A 14 8.93 10.86 -14.38
C VAL A 14 9.75 9.74 -13.75
N ASN A 15 9.64 8.50 -14.25
CA ASN A 15 10.35 7.34 -13.71
C ASN A 15 11.88 7.51 -13.75
N LYS A 16 12.44 8.03 -14.84
CA LYS A 16 13.89 8.31 -14.95
C LYS A 16 14.40 9.32 -13.94
N VAL A 17 13.60 10.35 -13.64
CA VAL A 17 13.94 11.37 -12.64
C VAL A 17 13.86 10.79 -11.23
N VAL A 18 12.82 10.00 -10.95
CA VAL A 18 12.58 9.36 -9.67
C VAL A 18 13.65 8.31 -9.36
N GLU A 19 14.07 7.51 -10.33
CA GLU A 19 15.13 6.51 -10.18
C GLU A 19 16.44 7.13 -9.68
N LYS A 20 16.85 8.26 -10.27
CA LYS A 20 18.05 8.99 -9.84
C LYS A 20 17.90 9.63 -8.48
N TYR A 21 16.71 10.13 -8.16
CA TYR A 21 16.40 10.67 -6.83
C TYR A 21 16.43 9.59 -5.75
N LEU A 22 15.88 8.39 -6.02
CA LEU A 22 15.93 7.23 -5.12
C LEU A 22 17.36 6.68 -4.96
N ALA A 23 18.23 6.87 -5.96
CA ALA A 23 19.66 6.60 -5.85
C ALA A 23 20.44 7.63 -5.00
N GLY A 24 19.75 8.61 -4.38
CA GLY A 24 20.33 9.59 -3.47
C GLY A 24 20.89 10.83 -4.14
N GLN A 25 20.58 11.08 -5.42
CA GLN A 25 21.02 12.27 -6.12
C GLN A 25 20.12 13.47 -5.84
N GLU A 26 20.73 14.64 -5.63
CA GLU A 26 20.00 15.88 -5.44
C GLU A 26 19.39 16.40 -6.75
N PRO A 27 18.23 17.11 -6.74
CA PRO A 27 17.56 17.59 -7.96
C PRO A 27 18.46 18.42 -8.90
N THR A 28 19.48 19.09 -8.35
CA THR A 28 20.48 19.85 -9.11
C THR A 28 21.48 18.96 -9.84
N GLN A 29 21.80 17.78 -9.29
CA GLN A 29 22.65 16.77 -9.94
C GLN A 29 21.88 16.05 -11.04
N ILE A 30 20.64 15.64 -10.75
CA ILE A 30 19.72 15.00 -11.70
C ILE A 30 19.47 15.89 -12.93
N SER A 31 19.29 17.20 -12.70
CA SER A 31 19.12 18.21 -13.77
C SER A 31 20.30 18.23 -14.75
N LYS A 32 21.54 18.12 -14.24
CA LYS A 32 22.75 18.10 -15.07
C LYS A 32 22.91 16.76 -15.81
N GLU A 33 22.63 15.65 -15.14
CA GLU A 33 22.82 14.31 -15.70
C GLU A 33 21.76 13.96 -16.76
N LEU A 34 20.51 14.39 -16.57
CA LEU A 34 19.41 14.19 -17.52
C LEU A 34 19.26 15.34 -18.53
N ALA A 35 20.18 16.31 -18.53
CA ALA A 35 20.11 17.52 -19.35
C ALA A 35 18.72 18.20 -19.32
N MET A 36 18.11 18.24 -18.13
CA MET A 36 16.74 18.70 -17.91
C MET A 36 16.74 19.93 -16.99
N PRO A 37 15.89 20.95 -17.20
CA PRO A 37 15.79 22.09 -16.27
C PRO A 37 15.43 21.64 -14.85
N ARG A 38 16.12 22.19 -13.83
CA ARG A 38 15.87 21.86 -12.41
C ARG A 38 14.40 22.04 -12.00
N GLN A 39 13.72 23.06 -12.50
CA GLN A 39 12.29 23.28 -12.25
C GLN A 39 11.44 22.09 -12.72
N LYS A 40 11.79 21.51 -13.89
CA LYS A 40 11.09 20.36 -14.47
C LYS A 40 11.37 19.08 -13.67
N VAL A 41 12.60 18.90 -13.20
CA VAL A 41 12.97 17.82 -12.26
C VAL A 41 12.15 17.91 -10.97
N VAL A 42 12.06 19.10 -10.37
CA VAL A 42 11.26 19.31 -9.14
C VAL A 42 9.77 19.08 -9.39
N ALA A 43 9.24 19.51 -10.54
CA ALA A 43 7.85 19.25 -10.92
C ALA A 43 7.57 17.75 -11.03
N TYR A 44 8.43 16.98 -11.69
CA TYR A 44 8.31 15.52 -11.79
C TYR A 44 8.42 14.81 -10.44
N LEU A 45 9.30 15.29 -9.55
CA LEU A 45 9.36 14.76 -8.19
C LEU A 45 8.11 15.10 -7.37
N ASN A 46 7.52 16.28 -7.55
CA ASN A 46 6.27 16.65 -6.89
C ASN A 46 5.07 15.88 -7.46
N GLU A 47 5.05 15.63 -8.77
CA GLU A 47 4.06 14.79 -9.43
C GLU A 47 4.17 13.34 -8.93
N TRP A 48 5.39 12.80 -8.85
CA TRP A 48 5.64 11.50 -8.23
C TRP A 48 5.21 11.46 -6.76
N ARG A 49 5.51 12.49 -5.96
CA ARG A 49 5.02 12.60 -4.57
C ARG A 49 3.50 12.66 -4.50
N ALA A 50 2.85 13.35 -5.43
CA ALA A 50 1.39 13.40 -5.52
C ALA A 50 0.80 12.03 -5.91
N MET A 51 1.41 11.32 -6.86
CA MET A 51 1.06 9.94 -7.22
C MET A 51 1.35 8.95 -6.07
N ALA A 52 2.41 9.18 -5.30
CA ALA A 52 2.74 8.41 -4.09
C ALA A 52 1.82 8.77 -2.91
N ALA A 53 1.22 9.96 -2.90
CA ALA A 53 0.15 10.33 -1.97
C ALA A 53 -1.23 9.78 -2.42
N ASP A 54 -1.43 9.62 -3.73
CA ASP A 54 -2.58 8.96 -4.39
C ASP A 54 -2.64 7.44 -4.12
N ASN A 55 -1.69 6.94 -3.32
CA ASN A 55 -1.61 5.60 -2.78
C ASN A 55 -2.91 5.20 -2.04
N ALA A 56 -3.68 6.14 -1.46
CA ALA A 56 -5.01 5.84 -0.90
C ALA A 56 -6.05 5.41 -1.96
N ALA A 57 -6.07 6.05 -3.13
CA ALA A 57 -6.97 5.71 -4.22
C ALA A 57 -6.57 4.41 -4.92
N ILE A 58 -5.26 4.19 -5.09
CA ILE A 58 -4.71 2.93 -5.62
C ILE A 58 -4.96 1.78 -4.63
N ARG A 59 -4.83 2.00 -3.31
CA ARG A 59 -5.18 1.03 -2.27
C ARG A 59 -6.66 0.65 -2.30
N ALA A 60 -7.55 1.65 -2.37
CA ALA A 60 -8.99 1.40 -2.50
C ALA A 60 -9.31 0.58 -3.76
N ARG A 61 -8.66 0.91 -4.88
CA ARG A 61 -8.79 0.17 -6.15
C ARG A 61 -8.21 -1.25 -6.05
N ALA A 62 -7.10 -1.45 -5.36
CA ALA A 62 -6.51 -2.78 -5.15
C ALA A 62 -7.42 -3.65 -4.26
N LYS A 63 -8.02 -3.07 -3.21
CA LYS A 63 -9.01 -3.73 -2.35
C LYS A 63 -10.28 -4.10 -3.11
N GLU A 64 -10.79 -3.18 -3.93
CA GLU A 64 -11.94 -3.44 -4.80
C GLU A 64 -11.64 -4.52 -5.85
N ALA A 65 -10.45 -4.48 -6.46
CA ALA A 65 -10.00 -5.50 -7.40
C ALA A 65 -9.84 -6.88 -6.74
N LEU A 66 -9.36 -6.94 -5.49
CA LEU A 66 -9.29 -8.17 -4.70
C LEU A 66 -10.68 -8.75 -4.42
N VAL A 67 -11.65 -7.92 -4.04
CA VAL A 67 -13.05 -8.34 -3.84
C VAL A 67 -13.65 -8.85 -5.16
N GLY A 68 -13.40 -8.13 -6.27
CA GLY A 68 -13.82 -8.56 -7.61
C GLY A 68 -13.18 -9.88 -8.05
N ALA A 69 -11.90 -10.08 -7.74
CA ALA A 69 -11.17 -11.31 -8.03
C ALA A 69 -11.67 -12.49 -7.19
N ASP A 70 -11.96 -12.29 -5.90
CA ASP A 70 -12.58 -13.31 -5.04
C ASP A 70 -13.94 -13.75 -5.60
N ALA A 71 -14.78 -12.78 -5.98
CA ALA A 71 -16.08 -13.06 -6.61
C ALA A 71 -15.92 -13.83 -7.94
N HIS A 72 -14.86 -13.55 -8.71
CA HIS A 72 -14.56 -14.27 -9.94
C HIS A 72 -14.12 -15.72 -9.66
N TYR A 73 -13.25 -15.95 -8.66
CA TYR A 73 -12.88 -17.30 -8.25
C TYR A 73 -14.09 -18.11 -7.79
N ASN A 74 -15.00 -17.53 -7.01
CA ASN A 74 -16.25 -18.20 -6.60
C ASN A 74 -17.09 -18.66 -7.80
N LYS A 75 -17.19 -17.83 -8.85
CA LYS A 75 -17.90 -18.19 -10.10
C LYS A 75 -17.20 -19.34 -10.84
N LEU A 76 -15.86 -19.31 -10.94
CA LEU A 76 -15.10 -20.37 -11.59
C LEU A 76 -15.22 -21.71 -10.85
N ILE A 77 -15.19 -21.68 -9.52
CA ILE A 77 -15.39 -22.85 -8.68
C ILE A 77 -16.80 -23.42 -8.88
N GLN A 78 -17.83 -22.57 -8.88
CA GLN A 78 -19.21 -22.99 -9.17
C GLN A 78 -19.32 -23.66 -10.54
N LYS A 79 -18.72 -23.07 -11.57
CA LYS A 79 -18.71 -23.66 -12.93
C LYS A 79 -17.97 -24.98 -12.98
N ALA A 80 -16.89 -25.13 -12.22
CA ALA A 80 -16.17 -26.40 -12.14
C ALA A 80 -17.01 -27.50 -11.44
N TYR A 81 -17.83 -27.15 -10.44
CA TYR A 81 -18.81 -28.08 -9.86
C TYR A 81 -19.88 -28.52 -10.86
N GLU A 82 -20.42 -27.60 -11.68
CA GLU A 82 -21.35 -27.96 -12.76
C GLU A 82 -20.71 -29.00 -13.71
N VAL A 83 -19.44 -28.82 -14.08
CA VAL A 83 -18.70 -29.79 -14.91
C VAL A 83 -18.51 -31.14 -14.21
N ILE A 84 -18.32 -31.16 -12.89
CA ILE A 84 -18.23 -32.41 -12.09
C ILE A 84 -19.57 -33.16 -12.12
N ASP A 85 -20.68 -32.44 -12.01
CA ASP A 85 -22.03 -33.02 -12.04
C ASP A 85 -22.39 -33.56 -13.43
N ASP A 86 -22.07 -32.81 -14.49
CA ASP A 86 -22.23 -33.26 -15.89
C ASP A 86 -21.37 -34.48 -16.20
N ALA A 87 -20.11 -34.48 -15.75
CA ALA A 87 -19.21 -35.62 -15.91
C ALA A 87 -19.70 -36.86 -15.14
N THR A 88 -20.39 -36.66 -14.01
CA THR A 88 -21.04 -37.74 -13.26
C THR A 88 -22.22 -38.31 -14.05
N THR A 89 -23.07 -37.45 -14.58
CA THR A 89 -24.26 -37.81 -15.37
C THR A 89 -23.89 -38.58 -16.65
N THR A 90 -22.79 -38.19 -17.29
CA THR A 90 -22.28 -38.81 -18.52
C THR A 90 -21.32 -39.98 -18.27
N ALA A 91 -21.13 -40.38 -17.00
CA ALA A 91 -20.19 -41.43 -16.58
C ALA A 91 -18.74 -41.22 -17.08
N ASN A 92 -18.32 -39.96 -17.27
CA ASN A 92 -16.98 -39.60 -17.72
C ASN A 92 -16.05 -39.35 -16.52
N LEU A 93 -15.50 -40.42 -15.97
CA LEU A 93 -14.62 -40.37 -14.78
C LEU A 93 -13.37 -39.50 -15.01
N THR A 94 -12.78 -39.55 -16.20
CA THR A 94 -11.57 -38.78 -16.52
C THR A 94 -11.83 -37.28 -16.48
N ALA A 95 -12.96 -36.83 -17.05
CA ALA A 95 -13.38 -35.44 -16.99
C ALA A 95 -13.67 -35.02 -15.54
N LYS A 96 -14.32 -35.89 -14.76
CA LYS A 96 -14.61 -35.66 -13.34
C LYS A 96 -13.34 -35.47 -12.50
N THR A 97 -12.35 -36.34 -12.64
CA THR A 97 -11.06 -36.21 -11.94
C THR A 97 -10.32 -34.93 -12.35
N SER A 98 -10.38 -34.57 -13.64
CA SER A 98 -9.75 -33.34 -14.14
C SER A 98 -10.41 -32.08 -13.58
N ALA A 99 -11.75 -32.07 -13.47
CA ALA A 99 -12.49 -30.96 -12.90
C ALA A 99 -12.27 -30.82 -11.39
N ILE A 100 -12.17 -31.92 -10.64
CA ILE A 100 -11.82 -31.90 -9.20
C ILE A 100 -10.42 -31.29 -9.01
N LYS A 101 -9.45 -31.69 -9.84
CA LYS A 101 -8.10 -31.10 -9.80
C LYS A 101 -8.14 -29.60 -10.13
N LEU A 102 -8.95 -29.20 -11.11
CA LEU A 102 -9.13 -27.80 -11.47
C LEU A 102 -9.69 -26.98 -10.30
N VAL A 103 -10.67 -27.50 -9.54
CA VAL A 103 -11.19 -26.85 -8.33
C VAL A 103 -10.07 -26.64 -7.30
N LEU A 104 -9.27 -27.68 -7.03
CA LEU A 104 -8.16 -27.61 -6.10
C LEU A 104 -7.12 -26.54 -6.51
N ASP A 105 -6.77 -26.51 -7.80
CA ASP A 105 -5.81 -25.55 -8.35
C ASP A 105 -6.35 -24.11 -8.28
N ILE A 106 -7.65 -23.91 -8.49
CA ILE A 106 -8.30 -22.60 -8.36
C ILE A 106 -8.32 -22.13 -6.90
N GLU A 107 -8.70 -23.00 -5.97
CA GLU A 107 -8.77 -22.67 -4.54
C GLU A 107 -7.38 -22.34 -3.98
N ALA A 108 -6.35 -23.09 -4.39
CA ALA A 108 -4.97 -22.82 -4.00
C ALA A 108 -4.52 -21.41 -4.44
N LYS A 109 -4.84 -21.00 -5.66
CA LYS A 109 -4.52 -19.65 -6.18
C LYS A 109 -5.29 -18.55 -5.47
N ARG A 110 -6.56 -18.80 -5.13
CA ARG A 110 -7.40 -17.88 -4.37
C ARG A 110 -6.82 -17.64 -2.96
N ILE A 111 -6.41 -18.71 -2.27
CA ILE A 111 -5.81 -18.63 -0.93
C ILE A 111 -4.47 -17.88 -0.98
N ASP A 112 -3.59 -18.18 -1.93
CA ASP A 112 -2.30 -17.49 -2.10
C ASP A 112 -2.49 -15.98 -2.34
N MET A 113 -3.47 -15.60 -3.17
CA MET A 113 -3.83 -14.20 -3.40
C MET A 113 -4.29 -13.51 -2.10
N LEU A 114 -5.19 -14.14 -1.33
CA LEU A 114 -5.72 -13.57 -0.10
C LEU A 114 -4.66 -13.46 1.01
N GLN A 115 -3.76 -14.45 1.12
CA GLN A 115 -2.64 -14.37 2.05
C GLN A 115 -1.70 -13.21 1.72
N LYS A 116 -1.37 -13.03 0.43
CA LYS A 116 -0.55 -11.90 -0.03
C LYS A 116 -1.23 -10.56 0.25
N ALA A 117 -2.55 -10.47 0.07
CA ALA A 117 -3.33 -9.28 0.41
C ALA A 117 -3.29 -8.95 1.91
N GLY A 118 -3.47 -9.94 2.80
CA GLY A 118 -3.40 -9.74 4.24
C GLY A 118 -2.01 -9.34 4.75
N LEU A 119 -0.94 -9.83 4.10
CA LEU A 119 0.43 -9.39 4.40
C LEU A 119 0.70 -7.95 3.96
N LEU A 120 0.04 -7.48 2.89
CA LEU A 120 0.12 -6.09 2.45
C LEU A 120 -0.59 -5.16 3.44
N GLU A 121 -1.82 -5.49 3.87
CA GLU A 121 -2.56 -4.68 4.85
C GLU A 121 -1.79 -4.51 6.18
N ASN A 122 -1.13 -5.58 6.68
CA ASN A 122 -0.34 -5.50 7.92
C ASN A 122 0.92 -4.64 7.80
N LYS A 123 1.61 -4.67 6.65
CA LYS A 123 2.77 -3.80 6.39
C LYS A 123 2.37 -2.34 6.27
N GLU A 124 1.23 -2.07 5.63
CA GLU A 124 0.68 -0.72 5.48
C GLU A 124 0.27 -0.11 6.82
N LEU A 125 -0.39 -0.89 7.69
CA LEU A 125 -0.75 -0.44 9.03
C LEU A 125 0.51 -0.06 9.85
N ALA A 126 1.57 -0.87 9.75
CA ALA A 126 2.83 -0.58 10.42
C ALA A 126 3.48 0.72 9.92
N GLU A 127 3.43 0.98 8.62
CA GLU A 127 3.98 2.20 8.03
C GLU A 127 3.18 3.45 8.39
N GLU A 128 1.84 3.37 8.42
CA GLU A 128 0.98 4.46 8.91
C GLU A 128 1.20 4.74 10.40
N MET A 129 1.38 3.69 11.22
CA MET A 129 1.69 3.85 12.65
C MET A 129 3.02 4.57 12.86
N LEU A 130 4.07 4.21 12.10
CA LEU A 130 5.37 4.88 12.18
C LEU A 130 5.29 6.36 11.79
N GLU A 131 4.53 6.71 10.75
CA GLU A 131 4.32 8.11 10.36
C GLU A 131 3.51 8.90 11.40
N ILE A 132 2.54 8.26 12.05
CA ILE A 132 1.79 8.86 13.16
C ILE A 132 2.71 9.12 14.35
N GLU A 133 3.55 8.15 14.74
CA GLU A 133 4.53 8.31 15.81
C GLU A 133 5.50 9.46 15.50
N ARG A 134 6.02 9.53 14.27
CA ARG A 134 6.91 10.62 13.83
C ARG A 134 6.22 11.99 13.92
N LYS A 135 4.96 12.09 13.49
CA LYS A 135 4.18 13.34 13.59
C LYS A 135 3.93 13.72 15.05
N GLN A 136 3.63 12.75 15.90
CA GLN A 136 3.45 12.99 17.33
C GLN A 136 4.74 13.48 17.99
N GLU A 137 5.88 12.87 17.68
CA GLU A 137 7.18 13.29 18.19
C GLU A 137 7.50 14.75 17.82
N VAL A 138 7.26 15.13 16.56
CA VAL A 138 7.42 16.51 16.08
C VAL A 138 6.47 17.47 16.81
N LEU A 139 5.20 17.10 16.98
CA LEU A 139 4.22 17.93 17.70
C LEU A 139 4.60 18.12 19.17
N VAL A 140 5.08 17.06 19.83
CA VAL A 140 5.60 17.14 21.21
C VAL A 140 6.83 18.03 21.27
N GLY A 141 7.73 17.96 20.29
CA GLY A 141 8.87 18.86 20.15
C GLY A 141 8.45 20.33 20.09
N ILE A 142 7.55 20.67 19.16
CA ILE A 142 7.01 22.03 19.00
C ILE A 142 6.38 22.54 20.31
N LEU A 143 5.60 21.70 21.00
CA LEU A 143 4.96 22.08 22.26
C LEU A 143 5.98 22.32 23.38
N LYS A 144 7.09 21.55 23.43
CA LYS A 144 8.19 21.75 24.38
C LYS A 144 8.98 23.03 24.08
N ASP A 145 9.19 23.34 22.81
CA ASP A 145 9.86 24.56 22.37
C ASP A 145 9.03 25.80 22.75
N ILE A 146 7.73 25.80 22.44
CA ILE A 146 6.79 26.87 22.83
C ILE A 146 6.73 27.02 24.36
N ALA A 147 6.70 25.91 25.10
CA ALA A 147 6.68 25.94 26.57
C ALA A 147 7.98 26.52 27.17
N SER A 148 9.09 26.47 26.44
CA SER A 148 10.38 27.06 26.84
C SER A 148 10.43 28.55 26.55
N GLU A 149 9.84 29.00 25.43
CA GLU A 149 9.77 30.41 25.05
C GLU A 149 8.71 31.21 25.82
N TYR A 150 7.62 30.56 26.26
CA TYR A 150 6.48 31.21 26.93
C TYR A 150 6.17 30.58 28.31
N PRO A 151 6.87 31.01 29.38
CA PRO A 151 6.74 30.41 30.73
C PRO A 151 5.32 30.45 31.31
N GLN A 152 4.50 31.42 30.92
CA GLN A 152 3.11 31.58 31.40
C GLN A 152 2.16 30.44 30.99
N VAL A 153 2.49 29.69 29.94
CA VAL A 153 1.69 28.56 29.44
C VAL A 153 2.38 27.19 29.64
N ARG A 154 3.63 27.19 30.11
CA ARG A 154 4.46 25.98 30.26
C ARG A 154 3.80 24.92 31.13
N ASP A 155 3.34 25.31 32.32
CA ASP A 155 2.81 24.35 33.30
C ASP A 155 1.47 23.75 32.83
N GLU A 156 0.69 24.50 32.04
CA GLU A 156 -0.52 24.02 31.39
C GLU A 156 -0.21 22.99 30.29
N ILE A 157 0.76 23.29 29.43
CA ILE A 157 1.19 22.42 28.33
C ILE A 157 1.77 21.11 28.88
N MET A 158 2.66 21.20 29.88
CA MET A 158 3.30 20.01 30.48
C MET A 158 2.29 19.11 31.20
N ARG A 159 1.29 19.70 31.86
CA ARG A 159 0.22 18.93 32.50
C ARG A 159 -0.62 18.15 31.48
N ARG A 160 -0.99 18.78 30.36
CA ARG A 160 -1.78 18.16 29.29
C ARG A 160 -0.99 17.12 28.48
N LEU A 161 0.29 17.38 28.22
CA LEU A 161 1.18 16.38 27.61
C LEU A 161 1.32 15.14 28.50
N SER A 162 1.48 15.33 29.82
CA SER A 162 1.57 14.22 30.77
C SER A 162 0.27 13.40 30.89
N SER A 163 -0.92 13.99 30.68
CA SER A 163 -2.16 13.23 30.70
C SER A 163 -2.32 12.35 29.46
N VAL A 164 -1.95 12.86 28.28
CA VAL A 164 -2.05 12.13 27.02
C VAL A 164 -0.99 11.01 26.94
N SER A 165 0.22 11.27 27.43
CA SER A 165 1.31 10.28 27.40
C SER A 165 1.08 9.06 28.31
N ARG A 166 0.16 9.13 29.29
CA ARG A 166 -0.19 7.98 30.15
C ARG A 166 -1.20 7.02 29.52
N GLU A 167 -1.93 7.44 28.48
CA GLU A 167 -2.91 6.59 27.79
C GLU A 167 -2.30 5.76 26.65
N GLN A 168 -1.07 6.06 26.22
CA GLN A 168 -0.44 5.45 25.04
C GLN A 168 0.40 4.19 25.30
N GLU A 169 0.55 3.69 26.53
CA GLU A 169 1.10 2.35 26.78
C GLU A 169 0.08 1.26 26.39
N VAL A 170 -0.15 1.09 25.09
CA VAL A 170 -0.96 -0.01 24.57
C VAL A 170 -0.07 -1.25 24.52
N VAL A 171 -0.36 -2.20 25.41
CA VAL A 171 0.30 -3.50 25.52
C VAL A 171 0.23 -4.23 24.17
N THR A 172 1.36 -4.37 23.48
CA THR A 172 1.52 -5.35 22.39
C THR A 172 1.48 -6.75 23.01
N VAL A 173 0.31 -7.39 23.02
CA VAL A 173 0.18 -8.82 23.33
C VAL A 173 0.73 -9.59 22.13
N VAL A 174 2.01 -9.98 22.22
CA VAL A 174 2.60 -10.95 21.31
C VAL A 174 1.96 -12.30 21.61
N HIS A 175 1.02 -12.73 20.76
CA HIS A 175 0.60 -14.13 20.74
C HIS A 175 1.80 -14.97 20.33
N ARG A 176 2.35 -15.71 21.30
CA ARG A 176 3.29 -16.80 21.07
C ARG A 176 2.45 -18.04 20.81
N ASP A 177 2.30 -18.41 19.55
CA ASP A 177 1.74 -19.71 19.20
C ASP A 177 2.70 -20.80 19.68
N VAL A 178 2.16 -21.74 20.47
CA VAL A 178 2.81 -22.97 20.96
C VAL A 178 2.38 -24.12 20.07
#